data_AF-A0A8J3N0H3-F1
#
_entry.id   AF-A0A8J3N0H3-F1
#
_cell.length_a   1.000
_cell.length_b   1.000
_cell.length_c   1.000
_cell.angle_alpha   90.00
_cell.angle_beta   90.00
_cell.angle_gamma   90.00
#
_symmetry.space_group_name_H-M   'P 1'
#
loop_
_entity.id
_entity.type
_entity.pdbx_description
1 polymer ?
#
loop_
_entity_poly.entity_id
_entity_poly.type
_entity_poly.pdbx_seq_one_letter_code
_entity_poly.pdbx_strand_id
1 'polypeptide(L)'
;MPHVADKSQDIDQKLSCPICKCSYFSKSQALLSTSWATLSGWDWANPNADIYQCSQCSFLLWFCPVTEEEAEEEVDLGGPKLTCTLCGETRFWTRQTLLSTRSATFLHIDWLNPGADNYICTNCAQLLWFAQTENGEEGETFECAGHLLACPICQHKNFWTRKVLLSDKTGTFFGVDWASPTADIFVCTNCTHILWFA
;
A
#
# COMPACT_ATOMS: atom_id res chain seq x y z
N MET A 1 -30.72 -5.34 4.94
CA MET A 1 -29.25 -5.27 4.76
C MET A 1 -28.95 -3.91 4.18
N PRO A 2 -28.34 -2.97 4.92
CA PRO A 2 -27.95 -1.70 4.32
C PRO A 2 -26.71 -1.94 3.47
N HIS A 3 -26.80 -1.59 2.18
CA HIS A 3 -25.64 -1.46 1.32
C HIS A 3 -24.73 -0.37 1.91
N VAL A 4 -23.54 -0.74 2.39
CA VAL A 4 -22.46 0.24 2.58
C VAL A 4 -22.11 0.73 1.18
N ALA A 5 -22.32 2.03 0.94
CA ALA A 5 -22.02 2.63 -0.36
C ALA A 5 -20.53 2.47 -0.65
N ASP A 6 -20.21 1.99 -1.85
CA ASP A 6 -18.84 1.91 -2.37
C ASP A 6 -18.30 3.33 -2.60
N LYS A 7 -17.72 3.92 -1.55
CA LYS A 7 -17.17 5.28 -1.57
C LYS A 7 -15.92 5.41 -2.46
N SER A 8 -15.40 4.31 -3.02
CA SER A 8 -14.24 4.35 -3.92
C SER A 8 -14.58 4.97 -5.28
N GLN A 9 -15.85 4.94 -5.69
CA GLN A 9 -16.31 5.38 -7.02
C GLN A 9 -16.40 6.92 -7.16
N ASP A 10 -16.46 7.67 -6.06
CA ASP A 10 -16.53 9.14 -6.07
C ASP A 10 -15.15 9.84 -6.00
N ILE A 11 -14.05 9.07 -5.92
CA ILE A 11 -12.68 9.60 -5.71
C ILE A 11 -12.01 10.05 -7.02
N ASP A 12 -12.48 9.55 -8.17
CA ASP A 12 -11.86 9.79 -9.48
C ASP A 12 -11.77 11.27 -9.89
N GLN A 13 -12.56 12.15 -9.28
CA GLN A 13 -12.71 13.50 -9.83
C GLN A 13 -11.59 14.50 -9.48
N LYS A 14 -10.72 14.30 -8.47
CA LYS A 14 -9.61 15.25 -8.17
C LYS A 14 -8.40 14.65 -7.41
N LEU A 15 -7.84 13.54 -7.88
CA LEU A 15 -6.56 13.07 -7.33
C LEU A 15 -5.41 14.01 -7.69
N SER A 16 -4.48 14.25 -6.75
CA SER A 16 -3.19 14.91 -7.01
C SER A 16 -2.08 14.07 -6.40
N CYS A 17 -1.05 13.79 -7.19
CA CYS A 17 0.08 12.97 -6.77
C CYS A 17 0.81 13.69 -5.63
N PRO A 18 1.00 13.07 -4.45
CA PRO A 18 1.69 13.72 -3.34
C PRO A 18 3.15 14.05 -3.68
N ILE A 19 3.76 13.29 -4.59
CA ILE A 19 5.16 13.43 -5.02
C ILE A 19 5.34 14.56 -6.04
N CYS A 20 4.71 14.46 -7.22
CA CYS A 20 4.94 15.37 -8.34
C CYS A 20 3.77 16.34 -8.64
N LYS A 21 2.68 16.27 -7.87
CA LYS A 21 1.45 17.09 -8.02
C LYS A 21 0.63 16.85 -9.30
N CYS A 22 1.06 15.96 -10.20
CA CYS A 22 0.29 15.52 -11.36
C CYS A 22 -1.11 15.03 -10.96
N SER A 23 -2.11 15.32 -11.78
CA SER A 23 -3.51 14.90 -11.60
C SER A 23 -3.96 13.80 -12.57
N TYR A 24 -3.04 13.26 -13.39
CA TYR A 24 -3.35 12.24 -14.38
C TYR A 24 -2.88 10.87 -13.90
N PHE A 25 -3.84 9.95 -13.77
CA PHE A 25 -3.61 8.59 -13.25
C PHE A 25 -4.22 7.52 -14.15
N SER A 26 -3.57 6.36 -14.23
CA SER A 26 -4.17 5.13 -14.73
C SER A 26 -4.69 4.29 -13.57
N LYS A 27 -5.89 3.72 -13.71
CA LYS A 27 -6.53 2.86 -12.71
C LYS A 27 -6.26 1.39 -13.00
N SER A 28 -5.93 0.62 -11.97
CA SER A 28 -5.80 -0.85 -11.98
C SER A 28 -6.23 -1.43 -10.63
N GLN A 29 -6.13 -2.75 -10.45
CA GLN A 29 -6.43 -3.42 -9.19
C GLN A 29 -5.31 -4.39 -8.79
N ALA A 30 -5.09 -4.56 -7.49
CA ALA A 30 -4.19 -5.58 -6.96
C ALA A 30 -4.80 -6.31 -5.76
N LEU A 31 -4.29 -7.52 -5.52
CA LEU A 31 -4.64 -8.32 -4.37
C LEU A 31 -3.97 -7.81 -3.10
N LEU A 32 -4.75 -7.64 -2.04
CA LEU A 32 -4.21 -7.43 -0.70
C LEU A 32 -4.14 -8.78 0.02
N SER A 33 -3.01 -9.45 -0.12
CA SER A 33 -2.81 -10.81 0.41
C SER A 33 -2.72 -10.80 1.95
N THR A 34 -3.49 -11.67 2.59
CA THR A 34 -3.45 -11.88 4.06
C THR A 34 -2.90 -13.25 4.39
N SER A 35 -2.10 -13.37 5.46
CA SER A 35 -1.42 -14.61 5.82
C SER A 35 -2.38 -15.79 6.00
N TRP A 36 -3.55 -15.56 6.62
CA TRP A 36 -4.54 -16.62 6.85
C TRP A 36 -5.16 -17.14 5.54
N ALA A 37 -5.54 -16.24 4.62
CA ALA A 37 -6.18 -16.64 3.37
C ALA A 37 -5.21 -17.45 2.51
N THR A 38 -3.95 -17.05 2.44
CA THR A 38 -2.92 -17.75 1.67
C THR A 38 -2.56 -19.10 2.29
N LEU A 39 -2.41 -19.18 3.62
CA LEU A 39 -2.13 -20.46 4.30
C LEU A 39 -3.29 -21.46 4.26
N SER A 40 -4.52 -20.98 4.08
CA SER A 40 -5.73 -21.83 3.99
C SER A 40 -6.12 -22.17 2.55
N GLY A 41 -5.41 -21.65 1.55
CA GLY A 41 -5.74 -21.80 0.13
C GLY A 41 -7.02 -21.07 -0.29
N TRP A 42 -7.41 -20.03 0.44
CA TRP A 42 -8.64 -19.24 0.23
C TRP A 42 -8.32 -17.85 -0.32
N ASP A 43 -7.36 -17.75 -1.26
CA ASP A 43 -6.93 -16.46 -1.83
C ASP A 43 -8.05 -15.70 -2.55
N TRP A 44 -9.13 -16.40 -2.95
CA TRP A 44 -10.34 -15.78 -3.51
C TRP A 44 -11.05 -14.84 -2.51
N ALA A 45 -10.85 -15.05 -1.20
CA ALA A 45 -11.39 -14.22 -0.13
C ALA A 45 -10.54 -12.97 0.16
N ASN A 46 -9.36 -12.83 -0.45
CA ASN A 46 -8.55 -11.62 -0.30
C ASN A 46 -9.25 -10.41 -0.95
N PRO A 47 -9.32 -9.26 -0.25
CA PRO A 47 -9.90 -8.05 -0.81
C PRO A 47 -9.01 -7.50 -1.92
N ASN A 48 -9.64 -6.82 -2.89
CA ASN A 48 -8.94 -6.06 -3.92
C ASN A 48 -8.71 -4.63 -3.43
N ALA A 49 -7.57 -4.07 -3.78
CA ALA A 49 -7.34 -2.64 -3.77
C ALA A 49 -7.44 -2.08 -5.19
N ASP A 50 -8.06 -0.91 -5.31
CA ASP A 50 -7.87 -0.05 -6.46
C ASP A 50 -6.52 0.66 -6.36
N ILE A 51 -5.78 0.69 -7.45
CA ILE A 51 -4.50 1.39 -7.57
C ILE A 51 -4.63 2.47 -8.64
N TYR A 52 -4.21 3.68 -8.28
CA TYR A 52 -4.03 4.80 -9.20
C TYR A 52 -2.54 5.07 -9.38
N GLN A 53 -2.02 4.78 -10.57
CA GLN A 53 -0.63 5.02 -10.93
C GLN A 53 -0.49 6.41 -11.56
N CYS A 54 0.39 7.24 -10.98
CA CYS A 54 0.69 8.56 -11.52
C CYS A 54 1.41 8.47 -12.86
N SER A 55 0.87 9.11 -13.90
CA SER A 55 1.45 9.11 -15.26
C SER A 55 2.79 9.83 -15.40
N GLN A 56 3.17 10.68 -14.44
CA GLN A 56 4.43 11.43 -14.48
C GLN A 56 5.58 10.74 -13.74
N CYS A 57 5.29 10.07 -12.62
CA CYS A 57 6.32 9.55 -11.71
C CYS A 57 6.10 8.11 -11.26
N SER A 58 5.09 7.43 -11.79
CA SER A 58 4.70 6.06 -11.44
C SER A 58 4.33 5.81 -9.98
N PHE A 59 4.23 6.83 -9.14
CA PHE A 59 3.77 6.68 -7.76
C PHE A 59 2.36 6.07 -7.71
N LEU A 60 2.18 5.07 -6.85
CA LEU A 60 0.92 4.34 -6.69
C LEU A 60 0.16 4.85 -5.46
N LEU A 61 -1.07 5.31 -5.70
CA LEU A 61 -2.06 5.54 -4.65
C LEU A 61 -2.97 4.32 -4.52
N TRP A 62 -3.09 3.80 -3.30
CA TRP A 62 -3.87 2.60 -3.01
C TRP A 62 -5.18 2.97 -2.31
N PHE A 63 -6.26 2.32 -2.72
CA PHE A 63 -7.59 2.46 -2.12
C PHE A 63 -8.18 1.09 -1.86
N CYS A 64 -8.61 0.83 -0.63
CA CYS A 64 -9.27 -0.41 -0.28
C CYS A 64 -10.74 -0.10 0.02
N PRO A 65 -11.69 -0.47 -0.86
CA PRO A 65 -13.11 -0.34 -0.53
C PRO A 65 -13.39 -1.21 0.69
N VAL A 66 -13.82 -0.58 1.78
CA VAL A 66 -14.08 -1.29 3.03
C VAL A 66 -15.47 -1.88 2.98
N THR A 67 -15.53 -3.20 3.09
CA THR A 67 -16.76 -3.98 2.96
C THR A 67 -17.22 -4.60 4.29
N GLU A 68 -16.41 -4.55 5.35
CA GLU A 68 -16.75 -5.14 6.66
C GLU A 68 -16.26 -4.28 7.85
N GLU A 69 -16.87 -4.52 9.02
CA GLU A 69 -16.69 -3.76 10.26
C GLU A 69 -15.33 -4.08 10.94
N GLU A 70 -14.26 -3.44 10.45
CA GLU A 70 -12.98 -3.37 11.17
C GLU A 70 -13.06 -2.29 12.27
N ALA A 71 -12.26 -2.46 13.34
CA ALA A 71 -12.21 -1.47 14.42
C ALA A 71 -11.65 -0.15 13.88
N GLU A 72 -12.41 0.93 14.06
CA GLU A 72 -11.95 2.29 13.77
C GLU A 72 -11.14 2.82 14.95
N GLU A 73 -9.93 3.27 14.68
CA GLU A 73 -9.07 3.87 15.70
C GLU A 73 -8.28 5.06 15.18
N GLU A 74 -7.78 5.85 16.12
CA GLU A 74 -6.75 6.85 15.84
C GLU A 74 -5.39 6.19 16.05
N VAL A 75 -4.54 6.27 15.03
CA VAL A 75 -3.25 5.58 15.02
C VAL A 75 -2.15 6.53 15.50
N ASP A 76 -1.40 6.09 16.52
CA ASP A 76 -0.19 6.75 17.00
C ASP A 76 1.05 5.96 16.53
N LEU A 77 1.90 6.61 15.74
CA LEU A 77 3.13 6.03 15.21
C LEU A 77 4.36 6.42 16.05
N GLY A 78 4.18 6.69 17.35
CA GLY A 78 5.22 7.19 18.25
C GLY A 78 5.50 8.69 18.06
N GLY A 79 4.48 9.47 17.67
CA GLY A 79 4.62 10.86 17.23
C GLY A 79 3.27 11.56 17.04
N PRO A 80 3.13 12.51 16.08
CA PRO A 80 1.82 13.08 15.77
C PRO A 80 0.86 12.00 15.26
N LYS A 81 -0.43 12.12 15.62
CA LYS A 81 -1.47 11.19 15.15
C LYS A 81 -1.47 11.10 13.63
N LEU A 82 -1.59 9.87 13.11
CA LEU A 82 -1.68 9.63 11.69
C LEU A 82 -2.86 10.42 11.11
N THR A 83 -2.62 11.07 9.98
CA THR A 83 -3.62 11.85 9.26
C THR A 83 -3.62 11.43 7.80
N CYS A 84 -4.80 11.27 7.23
CA CYS A 84 -4.96 10.86 5.84
C CYS A 84 -4.36 11.93 4.92
N THR A 85 -3.40 11.54 4.09
CA THR A 85 -2.70 12.46 3.19
C THR A 85 -3.59 13.04 2.09
N LEU A 86 -4.73 12.40 1.82
CA LEU A 86 -5.69 12.83 0.81
C LEU A 86 -6.76 13.77 1.37
N CYS A 87 -7.41 13.39 2.47
CA CYS A 87 -8.60 14.11 2.97
C CYS A 87 -8.45 14.69 4.39
N GLY A 88 -7.35 14.44 5.10
CA GLY A 88 -7.12 14.98 6.44
C GLY A 88 -7.84 14.27 7.59
N GLU A 89 -8.53 13.15 7.33
CA GLU A 89 -9.19 12.34 8.36
C GLU A 89 -8.16 11.68 9.30
N THR A 90 -8.52 11.48 10.57
CA THR A 90 -7.63 10.89 11.59
C THR A 90 -8.03 9.49 12.02
N ARG A 91 -9.20 9.02 11.59
CA ARG A 91 -9.69 7.67 11.87
C ARG A 91 -9.39 6.71 10.73
N PHE A 92 -8.95 5.52 11.11
CA PHE A 92 -8.58 4.47 10.17
C PHE A 92 -9.13 3.13 10.63
N TRP A 93 -9.44 2.28 9.66
CA TRP A 93 -9.53 0.84 9.86
C TRP A 93 -8.13 0.23 9.77
N THR A 94 -7.81 -0.70 10.66
CA THR A 94 -6.48 -1.31 10.76
C THR A 94 -6.51 -2.76 10.31
N ARG A 95 -5.52 -3.15 9.50
CA ARG A 95 -5.29 -4.54 9.07
C ARG A 95 -3.81 -4.84 8.92
N GLN A 96 -3.49 -6.12 8.71
CA GLN A 96 -2.14 -6.58 8.39
C GLN A 96 -2.12 -7.30 7.05
N THR A 97 -1.07 -7.08 6.26
CA THR A 97 -0.84 -7.74 4.97
C THR A 97 0.59 -8.24 4.84
N LEU A 98 0.78 -9.22 3.96
CA LEU A 98 2.11 -9.70 3.60
C LEU A 98 2.64 -8.94 2.38
N LEU A 99 3.91 -8.53 2.43
CA LEU A 99 4.60 -7.95 1.28
C LEU A 99 5.29 -9.07 0.49
N SER A 100 4.59 -9.66 -0.47
CA SER A 100 5.10 -10.77 -1.27
C SER A 100 6.39 -10.44 -2.03
N THR A 101 7.43 -11.25 -1.82
CA THR A 101 8.69 -11.23 -2.58
C THR A 101 8.75 -12.40 -3.57
N ARG A 102 9.36 -12.18 -4.75
CA ARG A 102 9.49 -13.22 -5.80
C ARG A 102 10.11 -14.54 -5.30
N SER A 103 11.05 -14.46 -4.38
CA SER A 103 11.75 -15.61 -3.79
C SER A 103 10.89 -16.38 -2.78
N ALA A 104 10.05 -15.69 -1.99
CA ALA A 104 9.13 -16.34 -1.05
C ALA A 104 8.03 -17.13 -1.77
N THR A 105 7.50 -16.59 -2.88
CA THR A 105 6.52 -17.26 -3.73
C THR A 105 7.07 -18.54 -4.38
N PHE A 106 8.36 -18.58 -4.74
CA PHE A 106 8.99 -19.74 -5.37
C PHE A 106 9.35 -20.87 -4.37
N LEU A 107 9.55 -20.55 -3.08
CA LEU A 107 10.00 -21.52 -2.07
C LEU A 107 8.93 -21.88 -1.02
N HIS A 108 7.74 -21.28 -1.06
CA HIS A 108 6.68 -21.41 -0.04
C HIS A 108 7.17 -21.09 1.39
N ILE A 109 8.09 -20.12 1.51
CA ILE A 109 8.67 -19.68 2.78
C ILE A 109 8.03 -18.36 3.17
N ASP A 110 6.77 -18.42 3.60
CA ASP A 110 5.95 -17.23 3.91
C ASP A 110 6.37 -16.53 5.21
N TRP A 111 7.10 -17.21 6.10
CA TRP A 111 7.67 -16.61 7.32
C TRP A 111 8.83 -15.64 7.04
N LEU A 112 9.34 -15.63 5.80
CA LEU A 112 10.36 -14.69 5.35
C LEU A 112 9.77 -13.42 4.73
N ASN A 113 8.44 -13.36 4.56
CA ASN A 113 7.78 -12.18 4.02
C ASN A 113 7.64 -11.12 5.12
N PRO A 114 8.26 -9.94 4.96
CA PRO A 114 8.03 -8.84 5.87
C PRO A 114 6.55 -8.43 5.83
N GLY A 115 5.92 -8.38 7.00
CA GLY A 115 4.57 -7.87 7.14
C GLY A 115 4.49 -6.35 6.96
N ALA A 116 3.30 -5.88 6.62
CA ALA A 116 2.94 -4.48 6.66
C ALA A 116 1.66 -4.29 7.48
N ASP A 117 1.67 -3.26 8.32
CA ASP A 117 0.43 -2.71 8.86
C ASP A 117 -0.18 -1.80 7.80
N ASN A 118 -1.50 -1.90 7.62
CA ASN A 118 -2.25 -1.02 6.75
C ASN A 118 -3.32 -0.27 7.50
N TYR A 119 -3.42 1.01 7.17
CA TYR A 119 -4.43 1.91 7.71
C TYR A 119 -5.28 2.43 6.56
N ILE A 120 -6.57 2.10 6.60
CA ILE A 120 -7.54 2.50 5.57
C ILE A 120 -8.35 3.67 6.10
N CYS A 121 -8.29 4.80 5.42
CA CYS A 121 -9.02 6.00 5.83
C CYS A 121 -10.54 5.75 5.81
N THR A 122 -11.22 6.04 6.92
CA THR A 122 -12.68 5.83 7.06
C THR A 122 -13.52 6.76 6.18
N ASN A 123 -12.94 7.89 5.77
CA ASN A 123 -13.61 8.88 4.93
C ASN A 123 -13.44 8.60 3.43
N CYS A 124 -12.20 8.39 2.97
CA CYS A 124 -11.86 8.29 1.54
C CYS A 124 -11.22 6.96 1.11
N ALA A 125 -11.19 5.95 1.98
CA ALA A 125 -10.65 4.62 1.67
C ALA A 125 -9.17 4.57 1.22
N GLN A 126 -8.40 5.66 1.33
CA GLN A 126 -6.97 5.66 1.08
C GLN A 126 -6.29 4.65 2.01
N LEU A 127 -5.54 3.71 1.42
CA LEU A 127 -4.77 2.68 2.10
C LEU A 127 -3.32 3.16 2.27
N LEU A 128 -2.89 3.33 3.52
CA LEU A 128 -1.51 3.67 3.87
C LEU A 128 -0.79 2.40 4.36
N TRP A 129 0.43 2.18 3.87
CA TRP A 129 1.24 1.00 4.18
C TRP A 129 2.41 1.36 5.08
N PHE A 130 2.65 0.56 6.11
CA PHE A 130 3.76 0.73 7.05
C PHE A 130 4.49 -0.60 7.22
N ALA A 131 5.79 -0.62 6.98
CA ALA A 131 6.57 -1.85 7.15
C ALA A 131 6.72 -2.16 8.65
N GLN A 132 6.55 -3.44 9.01
CA GLN A 132 6.76 -3.94 10.38
C GLN A 132 8.25 -4.15 10.74
N THR A 133 9.15 -3.98 9.76
CA THR A 133 10.59 -4.22 9.93
C THR A 133 11.28 -3.18 10.83
N GLU A 134 12.33 -3.65 11.48
CA GLU A 134 13.10 -2.92 12.49
C GLU A 134 13.99 -1.84 11.87
N ASN A 135 13.94 -0.63 12.44
CA ASN A 135 14.76 0.52 12.08
C ASN A 135 16.25 0.22 12.34
N GLY A 136 16.99 -0.26 11.33
CA GLY A 136 18.40 -0.61 11.49
C GLY A 136 19.33 -0.32 10.30
N GLU A 137 18.80 0.03 9.13
CA GLU A 137 19.61 0.31 7.94
C GLU A 137 19.73 1.82 7.69
N GLU A 138 20.94 2.29 7.34
CA GLU A 138 21.16 3.66 6.87
C GLU A 138 20.44 3.83 5.53
N GLY A 139 19.46 4.74 5.48
CA GLY A 139 18.71 5.01 4.25
C GLY A 139 19.43 5.98 3.31
N GLU A 140 19.13 5.88 2.03
CA GLU A 140 19.63 6.76 0.98
C GLU A 140 18.57 7.79 0.57
N THR A 141 19.01 8.87 -0.10
CA THR A 141 18.09 9.86 -0.67
C THR A 141 17.87 9.59 -2.16
N PHE A 142 16.64 9.73 -2.62
CA PHE A 142 16.26 9.44 -4.01
C PHE A 142 15.66 10.68 -4.69
N GLU A 143 15.77 10.75 -6.00
CA GLU A 143 15.07 11.75 -6.82
C GLU A 143 13.94 11.09 -7.62
N CYS A 144 12.80 11.77 -7.69
CA CYS A 144 11.63 11.34 -8.42
C CYS A 144 11.03 12.52 -9.19
N ALA A 145 10.94 12.40 -10.52
CA ALA A 145 10.49 13.48 -11.40
C ALA A 145 11.19 14.83 -11.15
N GLY A 146 12.53 14.81 -10.93
CA GLY A 146 13.34 16.00 -10.71
C GLY A 146 13.22 16.63 -9.32
N HIS A 147 12.57 15.95 -8.37
CA HIS A 147 12.42 16.40 -6.99
C HIS A 147 13.01 15.37 -6.03
N LEU A 148 13.64 15.84 -4.96
CA LEU A 148 14.09 14.97 -3.88
C LEU A 148 12.86 14.32 -3.22
N LEU A 149 12.85 13.00 -3.16
CA LEU A 149 11.79 12.22 -2.56
C LEU A 149 11.70 12.53 -1.06
N ALA A 150 10.50 12.88 -0.62
CA ALA A 150 10.20 13.13 0.78
C ALA A 150 8.97 12.32 1.18
N CYS A 151 9.00 11.77 2.40
CA CYS A 151 7.90 10.98 2.91
C CYS A 151 6.66 11.88 3.08
N PRO A 152 5.50 11.56 2.48
CA PRO A 152 4.29 12.37 2.61
C PRO A 152 3.74 12.39 4.04
N ILE A 153 4.14 11.43 4.89
CA ILE A 153 3.72 11.34 6.29
C ILE A 153 4.58 12.20 7.21
N CYS A 154 5.92 12.07 7.14
CA CYS A 154 6.82 12.74 8.09
C CYS A 154 7.86 13.69 7.46
N GLN A 155 7.85 13.86 6.13
CA GLN A 155 8.78 14.69 5.36
C GLN A 155 10.26 14.26 5.42
N HIS A 156 10.57 13.12 6.05
CA HIS A 156 11.91 12.53 6.03
C HIS A 156 12.32 12.11 4.61
N LYS A 157 13.62 12.14 4.32
CA LYS A 157 14.17 12.02 2.95
C LYS A 157 15.01 10.76 2.72
N ASN A 158 15.30 10.01 3.78
CA ASN A 158 16.06 8.79 3.68
C ASN A 158 15.12 7.59 3.63
N PHE A 159 15.41 6.68 2.72
CA PHE A 159 14.64 5.47 2.46
C PHE A 159 15.59 4.30 2.24
N TRP A 160 15.18 3.10 2.63
CA TRP A 160 15.71 1.88 2.01
C TRP A 160 14.74 1.41 0.93
N THR A 161 15.23 0.63 -0.03
CA THR A 161 14.43 0.21 -1.19
C THR A 161 14.52 -1.29 -1.42
N ARG A 162 13.44 -1.86 -1.96
CA ARG A 162 13.42 -3.22 -2.48
C ARG A 162 12.36 -3.38 -3.56
N LYS A 163 12.45 -4.47 -4.32
CA LYS A 163 11.43 -4.91 -5.27
C LYS A 163 10.46 -5.89 -4.61
N VAL A 164 9.16 -5.68 -4.80
CA VAL A 164 8.07 -6.54 -4.32
C VAL A 164 7.12 -6.89 -5.47
N LEU A 165 6.39 -7.99 -5.35
CA LEU A 165 5.35 -8.36 -6.31
C LEU A 165 4.06 -7.61 -6.04
N LEU A 166 3.41 -7.14 -7.11
CA LEU A 166 2.01 -6.75 -7.13
C LEU A 166 1.21 -7.98 -7.56
N SER A 167 0.78 -8.81 -6.62
CA SER A 167 0.01 -10.01 -6.96
C SER A 167 -1.34 -9.63 -7.59
N ASP A 168 -1.69 -10.37 -8.65
CA ASP A 168 -2.95 -10.27 -9.38
C ASP A 168 -3.77 -11.56 -9.24
N LYS A 169 -5.10 -11.47 -9.08
CA LYS A 169 -6.00 -12.65 -8.90
C LYS A 169 -5.83 -13.70 -9.99
N THR A 170 -5.46 -13.29 -11.19
CA THR A 170 -5.29 -14.15 -12.37
C THR A 170 -3.97 -14.93 -12.35
N GLY A 171 -2.86 -14.35 -11.89
CA GLY A 171 -1.57 -15.02 -11.76
C GLY A 171 -1.60 -16.16 -10.74
N THR A 172 -2.26 -15.93 -9.60
CA THR A 172 -2.30 -16.88 -8.47
C THR A 172 -3.16 -18.11 -8.76
N PHE A 173 -4.25 -17.97 -9.53
CA PHE A 173 -5.13 -19.10 -9.87
C PHE A 173 -4.51 -20.11 -10.85
N PHE A 174 -3.54 -19.69 -11.67
CA PHE A 174 -2.84 -20.56 -12.63
C PHE A 174 -1.42 -20.95 -12.21
N GLY A 175 -0.98 -20.57 -11.00
CA GLY A 175 0.39 -20.83 -10.53
C GLY A 175 1.47 -20.06 -11.30
N VAL A 176 1.13 -18.88 -11.83
CA VAL A 176 2.01 -18.04 -12.67
C VAL A 176 2.25 -16.67 -12.00
N ASP A 177 2.48 -16.66 -10.69
CA ASP A 177 2.79 -15.42 -9.94
C ASP A 177 4.16 -14.81 -10.31
N TRP A 178 5.01 -15.55 -11.06
CA TRP A 178 6.28 -15.03 -11.57
C TRP A 178 6.11 -13.97 -12.68
N ALA A 179 4.95 -13.94 -13.33
CA ALA A 179 4.61 -12.97 -14.38
C ALA A 179 3.92 -11.72 -13.83
N SER A 180 3.58 -11.68 -12.54
CA SER A 180 2.94 -10.53 -11.92
C SER A 180 3.86 -9.30 -11.95
N PRO A 181 3.30 -8.09 -12.14
CA PRO A 181 4.08 -6.86 -12.13
C PRO A 181 4.88 -6.72 -10.81
N THR A 182 6.07 -6.13 -10.89
CA THR A 182 6.83 -5.76 -9.70
C THR A 182 6.65 -4.29 -9.40
N ALA A 183 6.58 -3.93 -8.13
CA ALA A 183 6.73 -2.56 -7.68
C ALA A 183 8.10 -2.36 -7.02
N ASP A 184 8.68 -1.18 -7.24
CA ASP A 184 9.72 -0.65 -6.38
C ASP A 184 9.05 -0.02 -5.15
N ILE A 185 9.50 -0.43 -3.97
CA ILE A 185 9.09 0.22 -2.73
C ILE A 185 10.24 1.00 -2.11
N PHE A 186 9.87 2.14 -1.53
CA PHE A 186 10.77 2.99 -0.75
C PHE A 186 10.17 3.11 0.64
N VAL A 187 10.89 2.62 1.64
CA VAL A 187 10.42 2.59 3.02
C VAL A 187 11.15 3.66 3.80
N CYS A 188 10.38 4.59 4.36
CA CYS A 188 10.90 5.70 5.14
C CYS A 188 11.64 5.19 6.38
N THR A 189 12.91 5.56 6.55
CA THR A 189 13.70 5.13 7.73
C THR A 189 13.27 5.79 9.04
N ASN A 190 12.37 6.77 9.00
CA ASN A 190 11.89 7.47 10.19
C ASN A 190 10.52 6.97 10.67
N CYS A 191 9.59 6.64 9.76
CA CYS A 191 8.22 6.25 10.14
C CYS A 191 7.73 4.98 9.45
N THR A 192 8.62 4.24 8.79
CA THR A 192 8.34 2.97 8.07
C THR A 192 7.25 3.02 7.01
N HIS A 193 6.74 4.20 6.66
CA HIS A 193 5.77 4.36 5.57
C HIS A 193 6.37 3.89 4.25
N ILE A 194 5.61 3.06 3.54
CA ILE A 194 5.98 2.47 2.25
C ILE A 194 5.41 3.31 1.11
N LEU A 195 6.28 3.82 0.26
CA LEU A 195 5.94 4.43 -1.01
C LEU A 195 6.10 3.40 -2.13
N TRP A 196 5.06 3.26 -2.96
CA TRP A 196 5.01 2.25 -4.02
C TRP A 196 5.14 2.93 -5.39
N PHE A 197 5.96 2.34 -6.27
CA PHE A 197 6.21 2.81 -7.63
C PHE A 197 6.16 1.63 -8.62
N ALA A 198 5.57 1.84 -9.79
CA ALA A 198 5.48 0.84 -10.87
C ALA A 198 6.38 1.14 -12.08
#